data_AF-A0A933BSC9-F1
#
_entry.id   AF-A0A933BSC9-F1
#
_cell.length_a   1.000
_cell.length_b   1.000
_cell.length_c   1.000
_cell.angle_alpha   90.00
_cell.angle_beta   90.00
_cell.angle_gamma   90.00
#
_symmetry.space_group_name_H-M   'P 1'
#
loop_
_entity.id
_entity.type
_entity.pdbx_description
1 polymer ?
#
loop_
_entity_poly.entity_id
_entity_poly.type
_entity_poly.pdbx_seq_one_letter_code
_entity_poly.pdbx_strand_id
1 'polypeptide(L)'
;MIPLRDNIRTRRFPVVTVALIVANVAVFLYQFLLLPESAQRIIFQYGLIPRELTSGVAHVPRPFPSEMTVVTSMFVHGGLFHVAGNMLYLWIFGNNVEDAMGPSRFVGF
;
A
#
# COMPACT_ATOMS: atom_id res chain seq x y z
N MET A 1 13.34 19.29 5.26
CA MET A 1 11.99 19.84 5.03
C MET A 1 11.05 18.69 4.72
N ILE A 2 9.84 18.66 5.29
CA ILE A 2 8.82 17.66 4.96
C ILE A 2 7.94 18.27 3.86
N PRO A 3 7.85 17.67 2.65
CA PRO A 3 6.98 18.18 1.60
C PRO A 3 5.52 17.93 2.00
N LEU A 4 4.66 18.94 1.91
CA LEU A 4 3.24 18.84 2.25
C LEU A 4 2.32 18.90 1.02
N ARG A 5 2.82 19.46 -0.08
CA ARG A 5 2.13 19.59 -1.36
C ARG A 5 3.14 19.90 -2.46
N ASP A 6 2.77 19.61 -3.69
CA ASP A 6 3.43 20.14 -4.89
C ASP A 6 2.85 21.51 -5.30
N ASN A 7 3.30 22.01 -6.46
CA ASN A 7 2.84 23.26 -7.09
C ASN A 7 1.99 23.03 -8.36
N ILE A 8 1.64 21.78 -8.66
CA ILE A 8 0.81 21.37 -9.80
C ILE A 8 -0.65 21.51 -9.39
N ARG A 9 -1.43 22.19 -10.23
CA ARG A 9 -2.86 22.35 -9.96
C ARG A 9 -3.63 21.17 -10.52
N THR A 10 -4.24 20.38 -9.64
CA THR A 10 -5.16 19.29 -10.03
C THR A 10 -6.49 19.85 -10.56
N ARG A 11 -7.02 19.24 -11.61
CA ARG A 11 -8.30 19.62 -12.23
C ARG A 11 -9.46 18.74 -11.75
N ARG A 12 -9.18 17.50 -11.37
CA ARG A 12 -10.17 16.52 -10.90
C ARG A 12 -9.89 16.10 -9.46
N PHE A 13 -10.95 15.68 -8.77
CA PHE A 13 -10.79 15.05 -7.46
C PHE A 13 -10.18 13.65 -7.65
N PRO A 14 -9.09 13.30 -6.93
CA PRO A 14 -8.37 12.05 -7.14
C PRO A 14 -9.01 10.89 -6.38
N VAL A 15 -10.11 10.37 -6.92
CA VAL A 15 -10.95 9.33 -6.28
C VAL A 15 -10.15 8.07 -5.97
N VAL A 16 -9.31 7.63 -6.90
CA VAL A 16 -8.54 6.38 -6.75
C VAL A 16 -7.45 6.56 -5.71
N THR A 17 -6.71 7.68 -5.75
CA THR A 17 -5.68 8.00 -4.76
C THR A 17 -6.27 8.01 -3.36
N VAL A 18 -7.43 8.65 -3.17
CA VAL A 18 -8.12 8.66 -1.87
C VAL A 18 -8.59 7.25 -1.48
N ALA A 19 -9.13 6.46 -2.41
CA ALA A 19 -9.53 5.09 -2.13
C ALA A 19 -8.35 4.21 -1.70
N LEU A 20 -7.20 4.34 -2.36
CA LEU A 20 -5.96 3.65 -1.98
C LEU A 20 -5.48 4.09 -0.59
N ILE A 21 -5.52 5.39 -0.28
CA ILE A 21 -5.17 5.90 1.05
C ILE A 21 -6.07 5.28 2.12
N VAL A 22 -7.40 5.31 1.90
CA VAL A 22 -8.37 4.74 2.83
C VAL A 22 -8.14 3.24 3.03
N ALA A 23 -7.90 2.48 1.95
CA ALA A 23 -7.62 1.05 2.02
C ALA A 23 -6.34 0.76 2.84
N ASN A 24 -5.26 1.48 2.57
CA ASN A 24 -3.99 1.33 3.30
C ASN A 24 -4.12 1.66 4.78
N VAL A 25 -4.82 2.76 5.11
CA VAL A 25 -5.09 3.14 6.50
C VAL A 25 -5.97 2.10 7.19
N ALA A 26 -7.00 1.59 6.54
CA ALA A 26 -7.87 0.56 7.11
C ALA A 26 -7.09 -0.74 7.41
N VAL A 27 -6.26 -1.21 6.48
CA VAL A 27 -5.40 -2.39 6.68
C VAL A 27 -4.41 -2.14 7.83
N PHE A 28 -3.78 -0.97 7.88
CA PHE A 28 -2.85 -0.65 8.96
C PHE A 28 -3.55 -0.54 10.32
N LEU A 29 -4.74 0.06 10.39
CA LEU A 29 -5.54 0.09 11.62
C LEU A 29 -5.88 -1.32 12.10
N TYR A 30 -6.24 -2.22 11.18
CA TYR A 30 -6.43 -3.63 11.51
C TYR A 30 -5.14 -4.24 12.08
N GLN A 31 -3.98 -4.03 11.44
CA GLN A 31 -2.68 -4.49 11.98
C GLN A 31 -2.37 -3.91 13.37
N PHE A 32 -2.67 -2.63 13.59
CA PHE A 32 -2.37 -1.92 14.83
C PHE A 32 -3.25 -2.37 16.01
N LEU A 33 -4.47 -2.81 15.73
CA LEU A 33 -5.41 -3.32 16.74
C LEU A 33 -5.12 -4.77 17.16
N LEU A 34 -4.28 -5.49 16.40
CA LEU A 34 -3.88 -6.85 16.71
C LEU A 34 -2.77 -6.89 17.78
N LEU A 35 -2.67 -8.02 18.50
CA LEU A 35 -1.50 -8.31 19.32
C LEU A 35 -0.23 -8.34 18.45
N PRO A 36 0.95 -7.98 19.00
CA PRO A 36 2.18 -7.87 18.22
C PRO A 36 2.53 -9.10 17.37
N GLU A 37 2.33 -10.31 17.90
CA GLU A 37 2.57 -11.57 17.17
C GLU A 37 1.63 -11.74 15.97
N SER A 38 0.35 -11.43 16.14
CA SER A 38 -0.66 -11.47 15.08
C SER A 38 -0.39 -10.42 14.01
N ALA A 39 0.01 -9.21 14.41
CA ALA A 39 0.41 -8.15 13.48
C ALA A 39 1.63 -8.55 12.65
N GLN A 40 2.65 -9.14 13.28
CA GLN A 40 3.81 -9.70 12.58
C GLN A 40 3.42 -10.82 11.61
N ARG A 41 2.53 -11.72 12.02
CA ARG A 41 2.01 -12.77 11.14
C ARG A 41 1.35 -12.20 9.88
N ILE A 42 0.53 -11.15 10.00
CA ILE A 42 -0.05 -10.46 8.83
C ILE A 42 1.04 -9.89 7.93
N ILE A 43 2.08 -9.27 8.48
CA ILE A 43 3.20 -8.74 7.69
C ILE A 43 3.89 -9.87 6.91
N PHE A 44 4.18 -11.01 7.54
CA PHE A 44 4.81 -12.13 6.84
C PHE A 44 3.88 -12.81 5.83
N GLN A 45 2.57 -12.90 6.11
CA GLN A 45 1.60 -13.57 5.23
C GLN A 45 1.20 -12.75 4.00
N TYR A 46 1.24 -11.42 4.08
CA TYR A 46 0.81 -10.53 2.99
C TYR A 46 1.97 -9.72 2.40
N GLY A 47 3.10 -9.65 3.09
CA GLY A 47 4.34 -9.06 2.59
C GLY A 47 5.05 -9.95 1.57
N LEU A 48 5.75 -9.29 0.64
CA LEU A 48 6.55 -9.94 -0.39
C LEU A 48 7.90 -10.38 0.20
N ILE A 49 8.23 -11.65 0.02
CA ILE A 49 9.53 -12.23 0.37
C ILE A 49 10.16 -12.74 -0.94
N PRO A 50 11.27 -12.16 -1.43
CA PRO A 50 11.80 -12.48 -2.76
C PRO A 50 12.09 -13.97 -2.98
N ARG A 51 12.55 -14.67 -1.94
CA ARG A 51 12.78 -16.12 -1.96
C ARG A 51 11.50 -16.91 -2.22
N GLU A 52 10.36 -16.48 -1.68
CA GLU A 52 9.07 -17.17 -1.86
C GLU A 52 8.50 -16.95 -3.25
N LEU A 53 8.71 -15.76 -3.81
CA LEU A 53 8.29 -15.42 -5.17
C LEU A 53 9.09 -16.21 -6.22
N THR A 54 10.38 -16.42 -5.99
CA THR A 54 11.28 -17.10 -6.93
C THR A 54 11.29 -18.62 -6.79
N SER A 55 11.08 -19.13 -5.58
CA SER A 55 11.06 -20.59 -5.35
C SER A 55 9.66 -21.20 -5.42
N GLY A 56 8.60 -20.39 -5.32
CA GLY A 56 7.21 -20.87 -5.20
C GLY A 56 6.90 -21.50 -3.84
N VAL A 57 7.86 -21.51 -2.90
CA VAL A 57 7.71 -22.14 -1.58
C VAL A 57 7.55 -21.07 -0.52
N ALA A 58 6.38 -21.04 0.11
CA ALA A 58 6.10 -20.16 1.24
C ALA A 58 6.75 -20.68 2.54
N HIS A 59 7.37 -19.80 3.33
CA HIS A 59 7.94 -20.16 4.64
C HIS A 59 6.92 -19.98 5.77
N VAL A 60 5.80 -19.29 5.51
CA VAL A 60 4.67 -19.14 6.43
C VAL A 60 3.38 -19.64 5.77
N PRO A 61 2.42 -20.20 6.54
CA PRO A 61 1.11 -20.53 6.00
C PRO A 61 0.41 -19.29 5.47
N ARG A 62 -0.01 -19.28 4.20
CA ARG A 62 -0.71 -18.17 3.54
C ARG A 62 -2.08 -18.62 3.03
N PRO A 63 -3.07 -17.70 2.95
CA PRO A 63 -4.37 -18.01 2.37
C PRO A 63 -4.37 -17.98 0.83
N PHE A 64 -3.26 -17.60 0.20
CA PHE A 64 -3.12 -17.44 -1.25
C PHE A 64 -1.69 -17.77 -1.72
N PRO A 65 -1.47 -17.96 -3.05
CA PRO A 65 -0.15 -18.20 -3.64
C PRO A 65 0.84 -17.05 -3.43
N SER A 66 2.13 -17.37 -3.31
CA SER A 66 3.21 -16.40 -3.03
C SER A 66 3.29 -15.25 -4.06
N GLU A 67 2.85 -15.49 -5.29
CA GLU A 67 2.84 -14.51 -6.39
C GLU A 67 1.88 -13.35 -6.10
N MET A 68 0.78 -13.60 -5.37
CA MET A 68 -0.17 -12.54 -4.99
C MET A 68 0.45 -11.52 -4.04
N THR A 69 1.59 -11.83 -3.43
CA THR A 69 2.31 -10.90 -2.56
C THR A 69 2.83 -9.68 -3.28
N VAL A 70 3.00 -9.73 -4.61
CA VAL A 70 3.32 -8.55 -5.43
C VAL A 70 2.26 -7.45 -5.27
N VAL A 71 0.99 -7.85 -5.10
CA VAL A 71 -0.13 -6.92 -4.91
C VAL A 71 -0.40 -6.71 -3.41
N THR A 72 -0.49 -7.79 -2.62
CA THR A 72 -0.88 -7.65 -1.20
C THR A 72 0.16 -6.91 -0.38
N SER A 73 1.45 -6.95 -0.77
CA SER A 73 2.50 -6.24 -0.06
C SER A 73 2.36 -4.73 -0.16
N MET A 74 1.62 -4.22 -1.14
CA MET A 74 1.36 -2.78 -1.30
C MET A 74 0.49 -2.21 -0.17
N PHE A 75 -0.22 -3.05 0.58
CA PHE A 75 -1.20 -2.62 1.60
C PHE A 75 -0.73 -2.80 3.05
N VAL A 76 0.22 -3.71 3.31
CA VAL A 76 0.70 -3.98 4.67
C VAL A 76 1.90 -3.10 5.04
N HIS A 77 1.88 -2.57 6.27
CA HIS A 77 2.91 -1.64 6.73
C HIS A 77 3.52 -2.11 8.06
N GLY A 78 4.85 -1.98 8.19
CA GLY A 78 5.59 -2.37 9.40
C GLY A 78 5.57 -1.37 10.55
N GLY A 79 4.89 -0.23 10.44
CA GLY A 79 4.82 0.75 11.52
C GLY A 79 4.21 2.10 11.12
N LEU A 80 3.92 2.93 12.13
CA LEU A 80 3.20 4.19 11.95
C LEU A 80 3.92 5.18 11.03
N PHE A 81 5.23 5.36 11.22
CA PHE A 81 6.03 6.25 10.36
C PHE A 81 6.11 5.74 8.92
N HIS A 82 6.09 4.42 8.71
CA HIS A 82 6.12 3.83 7.39
C HIS A 82 4.82 4.12 6.63
N VAL A 83 3.65 3.87 7.23
CA VAL A 83 2.37 4.18 6.58
C VAL A 83 2.17 5.68 6.41
N ALA A 84 2.52 6.51 7.41
CA ALA A 84 2.38 7.96 7.31
C ALA A 84 3.23 8.55 6.18
N GLY A 85 4.47 8.08 6.03
CA GLY A 85 5.33 8.44 4.92
C GLY A 85 4.73 8.05 3.57
N ASN A 86 4.32 6.79 3.40
CA ASN A 86 3.74 6.33 2.13
C ASN A 86 2.47 7.09 1.76
N MET A 87 1.57 7.35 2.71
CA MET A 87 0.33 8.09 2.44
C MET A 87 0.59 9.56 2.09
N LEU A 88 1.61 10.17 2.69
CA LEU A 88 2.04 11.52 2.32
C LEU A 88 2.53 11.57 0.86
N TYR A 89 3.40 10.65 0.46
CA TYR A 89 3.88 10.58 -0.92
C TYR A 89 2.75 10.22 -1.90
N LEU A 90 1.88 9.28 -1.55
CA LEU A 90 0.72 8.93 -2.37
C LEU A 90 -0.22 10.12 -2.55
N TRP A 91 -0.43 10.94 -1.51
CA TRP A 91 -1.24 12.16 -1.62
C TRP A 91 -0.60 13.23 -2.51
N ILE A 92 0.71 13.44 -2.38
CA ILE A 92 1.44 14.49 -3.12
C ILE A 92 1.64 14.12 -4.60
N PHE A 93 1.84 12.84 -4.91
CA PHE A 93 2.16 12.41 -6.28
C PHE A 93 1.00 11.69 -6.96
N GLY A 94 0.26 10.85 -6.23
CA GLY A 94 -0.84 10.07 -6.79
C GLY A 94 -1.95 10.96 -7.37
N ASN A 95 -2.28 12.07 -6.69
CA ASN A 95 -3.26 13.02 -7.19
C ASN A 95 -2.92 13.59 -8.58
N ASN A 96 -1.65 13.94 -8.82
CA ASN A 96 -1.17 14.52 -10.07
C ASN A 96 -1.12 13.48 -11.18
N VAL A 97 -0.65 12.27 -10.86
CA VAL A 97 -0.61 11.15 -11.81
C VAL A 97 -2.03 10.74 -12.21
N GLU A 98 -2.95 10.65 -11.24
CA GLU A 98 -4.37 10.36 -11.50
C GLU A 98 -5.05 11.44 -12.35
N ASP A 99 -4.78 12.73 -12.08
CA ASP A 99 -5.33 13.83 -12.88
C ASP A 99 -4.81 13.80 -14.32
N ALA A 100 -3.54 13.44 -14.53
CA ALA A 100 -2.91 13.34 -15.85
C ALA A 100 -3.38 12.12 -16.65
N MET A 101 -3.55 10.96 -16.01
CA MET A 101 -3.90 9.69 -16.67
C MET A 101 -5.42 9.48 -16.78
N GLY A 102 -6.18 10.05 -15.85
CA GLY A 102 -7.54 9.66 -15.55
C GLY A 102 -7.61 8.41 -14.64
N PRO A 103 -8.69 8.27 -13.86
CA PRO A 103 -8.78 7.27 -12.79
C PRO A 103 -8.68 5.82 -13.28
N SER A 104 -9.28 5.49 -14.42
CA SER A 104 -9.27 4.11 -14.95
C SER A 104 -7.88 3.65 -15.37
N ARG A 105 -7.12 4.52 -16.04
CA ARG A 105 -5.74 4.24 -16.45
C ARG A 105 -4.80 4.23 -15.25
N PHE A 106 -5.05 5.07 -14.27
CA PHE A 106 -4.27 5.12 -13.03
C PHE A 106 -4.38 3.82 -12.22
N VAL A 107 -5.55 3.17 -12.16
CA VAL A 107 -5.71 1.88 -11.47
C VAL A 107 -5.02 0.72 -12.21
N GLY A 108 -5.01 0.75 -13.55
CA GLY A 108 -4.52 -0.37 -14.37
C GLY A 108 -3.03 -0.34 -14.70
N PHE A 109 -2.31 0.69 -14.24
CA PHE A 109 -0.87 0.88 -14.45
C PHE A 109 -0.10 0.43 -13.21
#